data_AF-A0A954NRV3-F1
#
_entry.id   AF-A0A954NRV3-F1
#
_cell.length_a   1.000
_cell.length_b   1.000
_cell.length_c   1.000
_cell.angle_alpha   90.00
_cell.angle_beta   90.00
_cell.angle_gamma   90.00
#
_symmetry.space_group_name_H-M   'P 1'
#
loop_
_entity.id
_entity.type
_entity.pdbx_description
1 polymer ?
#
loop_
_entity_poly.entity_id
_entity_poly.type
_entity_poly.pdbx_seq_one_letter_code
_entity_poly.pdbx_strand_id
1 'polypeptide(L)'
;MTHPKTLGLSASFGFGDRIGNATPGHVEAMRRAGGAIQPIFPQQSIREMTRTARTPVSVMQDAIVGMKQAGWEGQTGADADHLKTA
;
A
#
# COMPACT_ATOMS: atom_id res chain seq x y z
N MET A 1 -4.71 12.45 -8.99
CA MET A 1 -3.75 11.45 -8.47
C MET A 1 -4.38 10.86 -7.23
N THR A 2 -4.50 9.53 -7.13
CA THR A 2 -5.18 8.90 -6.00
C THR A 2 -4.26 8.95 -4.77
N HIS A 3 -4.63 9.78 -3.79
CA HIS A 3 -3.97 9.79 -2.49
C HIS A 3 -4.65 8.79 -1.56
N PRO A 4 -3.90 8.12 -0.67
CA PRO A 4 -4.51 7.27 0.36
C PRO A 4 -5.52 8.02 1.21
N LYS A 5 -6.59 7.34 1.58
CA LYS A 5 -7.66 7.86 2.43
C LYS A 5 -8.15 6.78 3.39
N THR A 6 -8.88 7.18 4.42
CA THR A 6 -9.55 6.24 5.32
C THR A 6 -10.63 5.46 4.55
N LEU A 7 -10.67 4.13 4.74
CA LEU A 7 -11.56 3.22 3.99
C LEU A 7 -12.87 2.90 4.75
N GLY A 8 -13.00 3.34 6.00
CA GLY A 8 -14.16 3.08 6.85
C GLY A 8 -14.36 1.58 7.12
N LEU A 9 -15.58 1.09 6.94
CA LEU A 9 -15.96 -0.32 7.16
C LEU A 9 -15.80 -1.19 5.90
N SER A 10 -15.27 -0.64 4.81
CA SER A 10 -15.06 -1.40 3.57
C SER A 10 -14.09 -2.56 3.84
N ALA A 11 -14.42 -3.76 3.35
CA ALA A 11 -13.49 -4.89 3.37
C ALA A 11 -12.18 -4.48 2.68
N SER A 12 -11.04 -4.77 3.31
CA SER A 12 -9.74 -4.32 2.80
C SER A 12 -8.66 -5.41 2.92
N PHE A 13 -7.61 -5.27 2.12
CA PHE A 13 -6.46 -6.16 2.15
C PHE A 13 -5.15 -5.36 2.08
N GLY A 14 -4.19 -5.80 2.91
CA GLY A 14 -2.88 -5.20 3.07
C GLY A 14 -1.85 -5.73 2.08
N PHE A 15 -1.25 -4.84 1.28
CA PHE A 15 -0.33 -5.19 0.19
C PHE A 15 1.10 -4.73 0.47
N GLY A 16 1.65 -5.15 1.62
CA GLY A 16 2.98 -4.75 2.05
C GLY A 16 4.07 -5.03 1.00
N ASP A 17 4.84 -3.99 0.67
CA ASP A 17 5.87 -4.02 -0.36
C ASP A 17 7.21 -3.57 0.25
N ARG A 18 8.05 -4.54 0.62
CA ARG A 18 9.37 -4.30 1.26
C ARG A 18 10.46 -3.86 0.29
N ILE A 19 10.21 -3.99 -1.01
CA ILE A 19 11.21 -3.82 -2.08
C ILE A 19 10.92 -2.61 -2.98
N GLY A 20 9.72 -2.01 -2.84
CA GLY A 20 9.34 -0.77 -3.52
C GLY A 20 8.96 -0.93 -4.99
N ASN A 21 8.73 -2.16 -5.47
CA ASN A 21 8.42 -2.44 -6.88
C ASN A 21 7.26 -3.42 -7.10
N ALA A 22 6.64 -3.94 -6.03
CA ALA A 22 5.61 -4.96 -6.13
C ALA A 22 4.21 -4.36 -6.39
N THR A 23 4.02 -3.07 -6.08
CA THR A 23 2.71 -2.41 -6.19
C THR A 23 2.02 -2.57 -7.55
N PRO A 24 2.69 -2.49 -8.72
CA PRO A 24 2.03 -2.77 -10.00
C PRO A 24 1.42 -4.18 -10.12
N GLY A 25 2.11 -5.19 -9.56
CA GLY A 25 1.59 -6.55 -9.50
C GLY A 25 0.42 -6.68 -8.52
N HIS A 26 0.46 -5.97 -7.39
CA HIS A 26 -0.65 -5.89 -6.44
C HIS A 26 -1.90 -5.26 -7.08
N VAL A 27 -1.72 -4.21 -7.88
CA VAL A 27 -2.81 -3.59 -8.66
C VAL A 27 -3.46 -4.58 -9.62
N GLU A 28 -2.65 -5.37 -10.33
CA GLU A 28 -3.17 -6.40 -11.24
C GLU A 28 -3.95 -7.49 -10.48
N ALA A 29 -3.48 -7.92 -9.30
CA ALA A 29 -4.20 -8.85 -8.45
C ALA A 29 -5.57 -8.29 -8.03
N MET A 30 -5.64 -7.00 -7.67
CA MET A 30 -6.89 -6.33 -7.29
C MET A 30 -7.90 -6.25 -8.45
N ARG A 31 -7.43 -6.02 -9.68
CA ARG A 31 -8.29 -6.04 -10.87
C ARG A 31 -8.92 -7.41 -11.08
N ARG A 32 -8.13 -8.48 -10.93
CA ARG A 32 -8.61 -9.86 -11.06
C ARG A 32 -9.56 -10.28 -9.93
N ALA A 33 -9.39 -9.72 -8.74
CA ALA A 33 -10.24 -10.00 -7.58
C ALA A 33 -11.67 -9.42 -7.69
N GLY A 34 -11.94 -8.52 -8.65
CA GLY A 34 -13.30 -8.06 -8.95
C GLY A 34 -13.85 -6.97 -8.03
N GLY A 35 -13.00 -6.26 -7.27
CA GLY A 35 -13.35 -4.96 -6.66
C GLY A 35 -14.15 -4.99 -5.33
N ALA A 36 -14.51 -6.15 -4.78
CA ALA A 36 -15.21 -6.26 -3.50
C ALA A 36 -14.33 -5.90 -2.27
N ILE A 37 -13.01 -5.84 -2.46
CA ILE A 37 -12.01 -5.53 -1.42
C ILE A 37 -11.29 -4.24 -1.83
N GLN A 38 -10.98 -3.37 -0.88
CA GLN A 38 -10.18 -2.17 -1.09
C GLN A 38 -8.70 -2.41 -0.72
N PRO A 39 -7.75 -1.93 -1.52
CA PRO A 39 -6.34 -2.17 -1.25
C PRO A 39 -5.76 -1.19 -0.24
N ILE A 40 -4.75 -1.64 0.48
CA ILE A 40 -3.83 -0.80 1.25
C ILE A 40 -2.42 -1.06 0.70
N PHE A 41 -2.04 -0.32 -0.35
CA PHE A 41 -0.75 -0.51 -1.02
C PHE A 41 0.45 -0.01 -0.20
N PRO A 42 0.44 1.20 0.40
CA PRO A 42 1.50 1.62 1.28
C PRO A 42 1.29 0.98 2.66
N GLN A 43 1.94 -0.17 2.88
CA GLN A 43 1.95 -0.84 4.17
C GLN A 43 3.36 -1.33 4.48
N GLN A 44 3.90 -0.92 5.62
CA GLN A 44 5.11 -1.50 6.17
C GLN A 44 5.22 -1.20 7.66
N SER A 45 5.67 -2.18 8.44
CA SER A 45 5.97 -2.00 9.86
C SER A 45 7.32 -1.33 10.10
N ILE A 46 7.50 -0.74 11.29
CA ILE A 46 8.79 -0.18 11.72
C ILE A 46 9.91 -1.21 11.61
N ARG A 47 9.67 -2.45 12.07
CA ARG A 47 10.66 -3.54 12.01
C ARG A 47 11.12 -3.84 10.59
N GLU A 48 10.19 -3.86 9.64
CA GLU A 48 10.53 -4.08 8.24
C GLU A 48 11.32 -2.90 7.68
N MET A 49 10.89 -1.66 7.96
CA MET A 49 11.59 -0.44 7.52
C MET A 49 13.02 -0.39 8.03
N THR A 50 13.27 -0.73 9.30
CA THR A 50 14.62 -0.85 9.85
C THR A 50 15.46 -1.87 9.10
N ARG A 51 14.90 -3.05 8.76
CA ARG A 51 15.64 -4.12 8.07
C ARG A 51 15.93 -3.80 6.60
N THR A 52 15.06 -3.04 5.94
CA THR A 52 15.21 -2.67 4.54
C THR A 52 15.86 -1.30 4.36
N ALA A 53 16.24 -0.63 5.45
CA ALA A 53 16.71 0.76 5.44
C ALA A 53 15.76 1.72 4.67
N ARG A 54 14.45 1.51 4.82
CA ARG A 54 13.41 2.33 4.19
C ARG A 54 12.77 3.27 5.20
N THR A 55 12.20 4.36 4.70
CA THR A 55 11.47 5.35 5.50
C THR A 55 9.96 5.30 5.19
N PRO A 56 9.09 5.76 6.09
CA PRO A 56 7.65 5.84 5.82
C PRO A 56 7.34 6.62 4.53
N VAL A 57 8.10 7.71 4.29
CA VAL A 57 7.98 8.52 3.07
C VAL A 57 8.32 7.70 1.83
N SER A 58 9.39 6.90 1.85
CA SER A 58 9.74 6.04 0.71
C SER A 58 8.68 4.97 0.44
N VAL A 59 8.11 4.37 1.50
CA VAL A 59 7.02 3.38 1.37
C VAL A 59 5.80 4.00 0.70
N MET A 60 5.41 5.20 1.14
CA MET A 60 4.31 5.96 0.53
C MET A 60 4.60 6.32 -0.93
N GLN A 61 5.79 6.84 -1.21
CA GLN A 61 6.19 7.29 -2.54
C GLN A 61 6.18 6.14 -3.55
N ASP A 62 6.80 5.00 -3.20
CA ASP A 62 6.91 3.84 -4.08
C ASP A 62 5.52 3.26 -4.40
N ALA A 63 4.64 3.17 -3.40
CA ALA A 63 3.26 2.75 -3.63
C ALA A 63 2.48 3.72 -4.51
N ILE A 64 2.60 5.04 -4.30
CA ILE A 64 1.93 6.05 -5.14
C ILE A 64 2.42 6.00 -6.58
N VAL A 65 3.74 5.88 -6.79
CA VAL A 65 4.34 5.76 -8.11
C VAL A 65 3.91 4.46 -8.78
N GLY A 66 3.95 3.33 -8.07
CA GLY A 66 3.53 2.03 -8.59
C GLY A 66 2.04 1.98 -8.97
N MET A 67 1.16 2.57 -8.15
CA MET A 67 -0.26 2.73 -8.49
C MET A 67 -0.44 3.54 -9.77
N LYS A 68 0.26 4.68 -9.88
CA LYS A 68 0.18 5.54 -11.07
C LYS A 68 0.68 4.81 -12.33
N GLN A 69 1.81 4.13 -12.25
CA GLN A 69 2.37 3.34 -13.35
C GLN A 69 1.41 2.24 -13.80
N ALA A 70 0.73 1.59 -12.85
CA ALA A 70 -0.24 0.55 -13.14
C ALA A 70 -1.63 1.06 -13.54
N GLY A 71 -1.88 2.38 -13.50
CA GLY A 71 -3.16 2.99 -13.83
C GLY A 71 -4.28 2.68 -12.82
N TRP A 72 -3.94 2.63 -11.52
CA TRP A 72 -4.96 2.44 -10.48
C TRP A 72 -5.77 3.73 -10.25
N GLU A 73 -7.08 3.64 -10.45
CA GLU A 73 -8.03 4.76 -10.28
C GLU A 73 -8.98 4.55 -9.10
N GLY A 74 -8.95 3.37 -8.47
CA GLY A 74 -9.78 3.03 -7.32
C GLY A 74 -9.32 3.68 -6.01
N GLN A 75 -10.03 3.40 -4.92
CA GLN A 75 -9.62 3.88 -3.59
C GLN A 75 -8.40 3.09 -3.09
N THR A 76 -7.66 3.66 -2.15
CA THR A 76 -6.60 2.95 -1.41
C THR A 76 -6.49 3.52 0.00
N GLY A 77 -6.15 2.67 0.95
CA GLY A 77 -5.66 3.07 2.27
C GLY A 77 -4.13 3.17 2.32
N ALA A 78 -3.61 3.55 3.48
CA ALA A 78 -2.21 3.42 3.88
C ALA A 78 -2.18 2.95 5.34
N ASP A 79 -1.26 2.05 5.67
CA ASP A 79 -1.18 1.43 6.99
C ASP A 79 0.24 1.47 7.55
N ALA A 80 0.38 2.13 8.69
CA ALA A 80 1.60 2.11 9.48
C ALA A 80 1.53 0.90 10.42
N ASP A 81 1.95 -0.25 9.89
CA ASP A 81 1.74 -1.52 10.58
C ASP A 81 2.60 -1.64 11.86
N HIS A 82 2.06 -2.32 12.87
CA HIS A 82 2.73 -2.63 14.14
C HIS A 82 3.44 -1.44 14.82
N LEU A 83 2.83 -0.25 14.81
CA LEU A 83 3.30 0.85 15.64
C LEU A 83 3.26 0.45 17.12
N LYS A 84 4.37 0.69 17.80
CA LYS A 84 4.50 0.59 19.25
C LYS A 84 4.95 1.95 19.75
N THR A 85 4.57 2.31 20.97
CA THR A 85 5.27 3.36 21.69
C THR A 85 6.71 2.93 21.91
N ALA A 86 7.63 3.89 21.82
CA ALA A 86 8.96 3.72 22.39
C ALA A 86 8.85 3.42 23.89
#